data_AF-A0A821YHC0-F1
#
_entry.id   AF-A0A821YHC0-F1
#
_cell.length_a   1.000
_cell.length_b   1.000
_cell.length_c   1.000
_cell.angle_alpha   90.00
_cell.angle_beta   90.00
_cell.angle_gamma   90.00
#
_symmetry.space_group_name_H-M   'P 1'
#
loop_
_entity.id
_entity.type
_entity.pdbx_description
1 polymer ?
#
loop_
_entity_poly.entity_id
_entity_poly.type
_entity_poly.pdbx_seq_one_letter_code
_entity_poly.pdbx_strand_id
1 'polypeptide(L)'
;MAQDAIDKDQLVFGYWNVRGLAEPSRLTLHYTKTPYTDKMYHMGDAPEYSRDEWLSEKFKLDLDFPNLPYLIDGDFKLTQSKAILYYLGRQNNLMGKNPKEEALITMLCEQAHDLRMKFGMVCVGPNGDSENERKKFLDTTFTEVIKQLNAYLGKNKSKFAVGDKPTVADFQLFDYVDCCCSIDGGRTLLDKYTNVKDLLQRIRELPELKDYIVKSHAQLPMNGKTNNSDLFISLPIRTDQQDSSIDDLVIDH
;
A
#
# COMPACT_ATOMS: atom_id res chain seq x y z
N MET A 1 -33.05 -14.03 -5.70
CA MET A 1 -32.33 -12.78 -5.37
C MET A 1 -31.41 -12.51 -6.54
N ALA A 2 -31.57 -11.36 -7.20
CA ALA A 2 -30.81 -11.06 -8.41
C ALA A 2 -29.34 -10.87 -8.02
N GLN A 3 -28.45 -11.63 -8.65
CA GLN A 3 -27.02 -11.33 -8.68
C GLN A 3 -26.91 -10.01 -9.43
N ASP A 4 -26.50 -8.91 -8.77
CA ASP A 4 -26.25 -7.65 -9.45
C ASP A 4 -25.22 -7.95 -10.56
N ALA A 5 -25.68 -7.90 -11.81
CA ALA A 5 -24.81 -8.08 -12.95
C ALA A 5 -23.82 -6.92 -12.93
N ILE A 6 -22.53 -7.23 -12.81
CA ILE A 6 -21.47 -6.24 -13.01
C ILE A 6 -21.70 -5.65 -14.41
N ASP A 7 -21.87 -4.33 -14.48
CA ASP A 7 -21.96 -3.63 -15.75
C ASP A 7 -20.69 -3.96 -16.56
N LYS A 8 -20.87 -4.43 -17.79
CA LYS A 8 -19.76 -4.93 -18.62
C LYS A 8 -18.74 -3.85 -18.94
N ASP A 9 -19.11 -2.57 -18.79
CA ASP A 9 -18.24 -1.43 -19.03
C ASP A 9 -17.60 -0.88 -17.73
N GLN A 10 -17.84 -1.51 -16.57
CA GLN A 10 -17.34 -1.03 -15.29
C GLN A 10 -16.15 -1.86 -14.78
N LEU A 11 -15.01 -1.19 -14.57
CA LEU A 11 -13.85 -1.79 -13.90
C LEU A 11 -14.20 -2.07 -12.44
N VAL A 12 -14.01 -3.31 -11.99
CA VAL A 12 -14.18 -3.72 -10.60
C VAL A 12 -12.83 -4.14 -10.03
N PHE A 13 -12.44 -3.52 -8.93
CA PHE A 13 -11.23 -3.88 -8.18
C PHE A 13 -11.62 -4.44 -6.82
N GLY A 14 -11.30 -5.71 -6.58
CA GLY A 14 -11.72 -6.44 -5.39
C GLY A 14 -10.57 -6.73 -4.44
N TYR A 15 -10.73 -6.34 -3.18
CA TYR A 15 -9.80 -6.67 -2.11
C TYR A 15 -10.46 -6.62 -0.73
N TRP A 16 -9.73 -7.01 0.32
CA TRP A 16 -10.14 -6.73 1.68
C TRP A 16 -10.27 -5.22 1.94
N ASN A 17 -11.10 -4.84 2.91
CA ASN A 17 -11.26 -3.46 3.41
C ASN A 17 -10.06 -3.02 4.27
N VAL A 18 -8.87 -3.05 3.66
CA VAL A 18 -7.56 -2.65 4.21
C VAL A 18 -6.70 -2.16 3.06
N ARG A 19 -5.61 -1.43 3.33
CA ARG A 19 -4.59 -1.06 2.33
C ARG A 19 -3.96 -2.31 1.71
N GLY A 20 -3.29 -3.12 2.54
CA GLY A 20 -2.75 -4.42 2.18
C GLY A 20 -1.91 -4.43 0.90
N LEU A 21 -2.19 -5.38 0.00
CA LEU A 21 -1.54 -5.47 -1.31
C LEU A 21 -2.25 -4.66 -2.41
N ALA A 22 -3.44 -4.14 -2.13
CA ALA A 22 -4.28 -3.46 -3.11
C ALA A 22 -3.97 -1.96 -3.23
N GLU A 23 -3.47 -1.35 -2.16
CA GLU A 23 -3.30 0.09 -2.07
C GLU A 23 -2.45 0.72 -3.18
N PRO A 24 -1.33 0.12 -3.64
CA PRO A 24 -0.61 0.64 -4.80
C PRO A 24 -1.47 0.74 -6.07
N SER A 25 -2.40 -0.21 -6.26
CA SER A 25 -3.33 -0.18 -7.39
C SER A 25 -4.44 0.84 -7.18
N ARG A 26 -4.96 1.02 -5.96
CA ARG A 26 -5.92 2.11 -5.65
C ARG A 26 -5.30 3.49 -5.89
N LEU A 27 -4.09 3.72 -5.40
CA LEU A 27 -3.33 4.94 -5.68
C LEU A 27 -3.17 5.14 -7.20
N THR A 28 -2.87 4.08 -7.95
CA THR A 28 -2.76 4.17 -9.42
C THR A 28 -4.11 4.55 -10.07
N LEU A 29 -5.22 3.93 -9.66
CA LEU A 29 -6.57 4.23 -10.16
C LEU A 29 -6.99 5.68 -9.83
N HIS A 30 -6.71 6.15 -8.62
CA HIS A 30 -6.99 7.53 -8.21
C HIS A 30 -6.11 8.54 -8.96
N TYR A 31 -4.81 8.26 -9.10
CA TYR A 31 -3.88 9.13 -9.85
C TYR A 31 -4.33 9.30 -11.30
N THR A 32 -4.75 8.21 -11.93
CA THR A 32 -5.20 8.18 -13.33
C THR A 32 -6.65 8.64 -13.51
N LYS A 33 -7.38 8.85 -12.40
CA LYS A 33 -8.82 9.16 -12.37
C LYS A 33 -9.64 8.11 -13.12
N THR A 34 -9.18 6.86 -13.11
CA THR A 34 -9.88 5.73 -13.73
C THR A 34 -11.15 5.44 -12.93
N PRO A 35 -12.35 5.51 -13.52
CA PRO A 35 -13.58 5.14 -12.84
C PRO A 35 -13.58 3.65 -12.52
N TYR A 36 -13.90 3.29 -11.28
CA TYR A 36 -13.96 1.89 -10.87
C TYR A 36 -14.89 1.68 -9.67
N THR A 37 -15.34 0.44 -9.49
CA THR A 37 -15.97 -0.03 -8.25
C THR A 37 -14.92 -0.68 -7.36
N ASP A 38 -14.73 -0.14 -6.15
CA ASP A 38 -13.90 -0.76 -5.10
C ASP A 38 -14.76 -1.77 -4.32
N LYS A 39 -14.67 -3.06 -4.68
CA LYS A 39 -15.35 -4.13 -3.95
C LYS A 39 -14.50 -4.50 -2.74
N MET A 40 -14.87 -3.94 -1.59
CA MET A 40 -14.19 -4.16 -0.32
C MET A 40 -14.86 -5.26 0.49
N TYR A 41 -14.20 -6.40 0.63
CA TYR A 41 -14.64 -7.50 1.49
C TYR A 41 -14.27 -7.23 2.96
N HIS A 42 -15.17 -7.55 3.87
CA HIS A 42 -14.96 -7.38 5.32
C HIS A 42 -14.59 -8.70 5.96
N MET A 43 -13.57 -8.63 6.81
CA MET A 43 -13.27 -9.72 7.73
C MET A 43 -14.06 -9.49 9.02
N GLY A 44 -14.70 -10.56 9.50
CA GLY A 44 -15.42 -10.58 10.77
C GLY A 44 -14.52 -10.22 11.96
N ASP A 45 -15.16 -9.94 13.09
CA ASP A 45 -14.45 -9.60 14.33
C ASP A 45 -13.84 -10.84 15.00
N ALA A 46 -13.03 -10.58 16.02
CA ALA A 46 -12.48 -11.60 16.88
C ALA A 46 -13.59 -12.32 17.68
N PRO A 47 -13.39 -13.60 18.05
CA PRO A 47 -12.23 -14.43 17.73
C PRO A 47 -12.32 -15.18 16.38
N GLU A 48 -13.46 -15.13 15.68
CA GLU A 48 -13.70 -15.98 14.51
C GLU A 48 -13.00 -15.48 13.25
N TYR A 49 -12.81 -14.16 13.11
CA TYR A 49 -12.21 -13.53 11.93
C TYR A 49 -12.78 -14.06 10.61
N SER A 50 -14.12 -14.18 10.54
CA SER A 50 -14.81 -14.81 9.41
C SER A 50 -14.42 -14.15 8.08
N ARG A 51 -14.22 -14.99 7.07
CA ARG A 51 -13.90 -14.60 5.69
C ARG A 51 -15.07 -14.88 4.74
N ASP A 52 -16.27 -15.09 5.29
CA ASP A 52 -17.41 -15.61 4.54
C ASP A 52 -17.85 -14.69 3.40
N GLU A 53 -17.73 -13.37 3.56
CA GLU A 53 -18.06 -12.42 2.50
C GLU A 53 -17.28 -12.75 1.21
N TRP A 54 -15.95 -12.88 1.31
CA TRP A 54 -15.12 -13.29 0.18
C TRP A 54 -15.35 -14.75 -0.22
N LEU A 55 -15.38 -15.68 0.73
CA LEU A 55 -15.49 -17.11 0.43
C LEU A 55 -16.80 -17.45 -0.28
N SER A 56 -17.87 -16.68 -0.04
CA SER A 56 -19.17 -16.84 -0.70
C SER A 56 -19.17 -16.43 -2.17
N GLU A 57 -18.26 -15.54 -2.59
CA GLU A 57 -18.14 -15.04 -3.97
C GLU A 57 -16.92 -15.61 -4.72
N LYS A 58 -15.90 -16.10 -4.00
CA LYS A 58 -14.58 -16.49 -4.53
C LYS A 58 -14.61 -17.29 -5.83
N PHE A 59 -15.46 -18.31 -5.91
CA PHE A 59 -15.54 -19.20 -7.07
C PHE A 59 -16.66 -18.84 -8.05
N LYS A 60 -17.37 -17.72 -7.84
CA LYS A 60 -18.48 -17.24 -8.67
C LYS A 60 -18.07 -16.12 -9.64
N LEU A 61 -16.87 -15.57 -9.47
CA LEU A 61 -16.33 -14.49 -10.30
C LEU A 61 -15.66 -14.98 -11.60
N ASP A 62 -15.51 -16.31 -11.75
CA ASP A 62 -14.90 -16.93 -12.93
C ASP A 62 -13.49 -16.37 -13.18
N LEU A 63 -12.68 -16.35 -12.12
CA LEU A 63 -11.25 -16.02 -12.13
C LEU A 63 -10.45 -17.30 -12.37
N ASP A 64 -9.42 -17.27 -13.22
CA ASP A 64 -8.55 -18.44 -13.47
C ASP A 64 -7.88 -18.95 -12.19
N PHE A 65 -7.40 -18.01 -11.37
CA PHE A 65 -6.78 -18.28 -10.07
C PHE A 65 -7.46 -17.43 -8.99
N PRO A 66 -8.59 -17.89 -8.41
CA PRO A 66 -9.39 -17.10 -7.46
C PRO A 66 -8.60 -16.65 -6.24
N ASN A 67 -8.31 -15.34 -6.18
CA ASN A 67 -7.52 -14.75 -5.11
C ASN A 67 -7.83 -13.24 -4.96
N LEU A 68 -7.33 -12.64 -3.88
CA LEU A 68 -7.38 -11.20 -3.63
C LEU A 68 -5.94 -10.62 -3.65
N PRO A 69 -5.70 -9.48 -4.31
CA PRO A 69 -6.67 -8.71 -5.10
C PRO A 69 -7.00 -9.36 -6.44
N TYR A 70 -8.17 -8.99 -6.97
CA TYR A 70 -8.56 -9.23 -8.36
C TYR A 70 -8.97 -7.93 -9.04
N LEU A 71 -8.90 -7.92 -10.37
CA LEU A 71 -9.42 -6.88 -11.25
C LEU A 71 -10.28 -7.53 -12.34
N ILE A 72 -11.46 -6.96 -12.57
CA ILE A 72 -12.36 -7.30 -13.68
C ILE A 72 -12.54 -6.03 -14.52
N ASP A 73 -12.22 -6.12 -15.79
CA ASP A 73 -12.30 -5.03 -16.77
C ASP A 73 -13.03 -5.58 -18.02
N GLY A 74 -14.35 -5.49 -17.98
CA GLY A 74 -15.23 -6.21 -18.90
C GLY A 74 -15.00 -7.72 -18.87
N ASP A 75 -14.67 -8.30 -20.03
CA ASP A 75 -14.37 -9.73 -20.16
C ASP A 75 -12.94 -10.09 -19.68
N PHE A 76 -12.07 -9.10 -19.44
CA PHE A 76 -10.72 -9.34 -18.96
C PHE A 76 -10.70 -9.46 -17.43
N LYS A 77 -10.07 -10.53 -16.93
CA LYS A 77 -10.01 -10.86 -15.50
C LYS A 77 -8.59 -11.17 -15.10
N LEU A 78 -8.17 -10.64 -13.96
CA LEU A 78 -6.79 -10.75 -13.50
C LEU A 78 -6.72 -10.86 -11.99
N THR A 79 -5.85 -11.74 -11.50
CA THR A 79 -5.44 -11.80 -10.08
C THR A 79 -3.93 -11.57 -9.98
N GLN A 80 -3.39 -11.57 -8.77
CA GLN A 80 -2.01 -11.17 -8.42
C GLN A 80 -1.80 -9.66 -8.43
N SER A 81 -1.50 -9.10 -7.27
CA SER A 81 -1.34 -7.65 -7.06
C SER A 81 -0.33 -7.01 -8.00
N LYS A 82 0.81 -7.68 -8.27
CA LYS A 82 1.84 -7.19 -9.19
C LYS A 82 1.38 -7.19 -10.64
N ALA A 83 0.67 -8.24 -11.07
CA ALA A 83 0.14 -8.30 -12.43
C ALA A 83 -0.88 -7.19 -12.65
N ILE A 84 -1.78 -6.98 -11.69
CA ILE A 84 -2.78 -5.90 -11.72
C ILE A 84 -2.12 -4.52 -11.75
N LEU A 85 -1.15 -4.27 -10.86
CA LEU A 85 -0.45 -2.99 -10.83
C LEU A 85 0.28 -2.71 -12.15
N TYR A 86 0.92 -3.71 -12.75
CA TYR A 86 1.59 -3.56 -14.04
C TYR A 86 0.61 -3.41 -15.20
N TYR A 87 -0.56 -4.06 -15.16
CA TYR A 87 -1.62 -3.86 -16.14
C TYR A 87 -2.10 -2.41 -16.14
N LEU A 88 -2.49 -1.90 -14.96
CA LEU A 88 -2.90 -0.50 -14.77
C LEU A 88 -1.79 0.47 -15.16
N GLY A 89 -0.54 0.15 -14.81
CA GLY A 89 0.62 0.94 -15.17
C GLY A 89 0.82 1.03 -16.68
N ARG A 90 0.70 -0.08 -17.41
CA ARG A 90 0.85 -0.09 -18.88
C ARG A 90 -0.28 0.64 -19.58
N GLN A 91 -1.53 0.45 -19.15
CA GLN A 91 -2.68 1.17 -19.71
C GLN A 91 -2.55 2.69 -19.59
N ASN A 92 -1.87 3.17 -18.54
CA ASN A 92 -1.78 4.59 -18.22
C ASN A 92 -0.39 5.21 -18.46
N ASN A 93 0.51 4.53 -19.19
CA ASN A 93 1.87 4.99 -19.48
C ASN A 93 2.74 5.28 -18.22
N LEU A 94 2.57 4.46 -17.17
CA LEU A 94 3.27 4.57 -15.88
C LEU A 94 4.38 3.51 -15.71
N MET A 95 4.80 2.87 -16.80
CA MET A 95 5.88 1.86 -16.85
C MET A 95 7.15 2.37 -17.55
N GLY A 96 7.34 3.69 -17.58
CA GLY A 96 8.50 4.32 -18.23
C GLY A 96 8.36 4.39 -19.75
N LYS A 97 9.33 5.00 -20.43
CA LYS A 97 9.26 5.22 -21.89
C LYS A 97 10.05 4.20 -22.73
N ASN A 98 10.81 3.33 -22.09
CA ASN A 98 11.69 2.36 -22.76
C ASN A 98 11.96 1.14 -21.87
N PRO A 99 12.47 0.03 -22.44
CA PRO A 99 12.70 -1.21 -21.68
C PRO A 99 13.63 -1.07 -20.48
N LYS A 100 14.59 -0.13 -20.49
CA LYS A 100 15.49 0.08 -19.36
C LYS A 100 14.77 0.73 -18.18
N GLU A 101 13.91 1.70 -18.45
CA GLU A 101 13.06 2.31 -17.41
C GLU A 101 12.05 1.31 -16.88
N GLU A 102 11.40 0.53 -17.75
CA GLU A 102 10.47 -0.52 -17.33
C GLU A 102 11.17 -1.55 -16.41
N ALA A 103 12.41 -1.94 -16.73
CA ALA A 103 13.20 -2.82 -15.88
C ALA A 103 13.53 -2.20 -14.51
N LEU A 104 13.89 -0.91 -14.47
CA LEU A 104 14.13 -0.20 -13.20
C LEU A 104 12.87 -0.09 -12.35
N ILE A 105 11.72 0.24 -12.98
CA ILE A 105 10.42 0.32 -12.31
C ILE A 105 10.04 -1.04 -11.73
N THR A 106 10.20 -2.10 -12.51
CA THR A 106 9.95 -3.49 -12.08
C THR A 106 10.85 -3.86 -10.90
N MET A 107 12.16 -3.59 -10.98
CA MET A 107 13.09 -3.87 -9.89
C MET A 107 12.71 -3.15 -8.59
N LEU A 108 12.36 -1.86 -8.65
CA LEU A 108 11.93 -1.09 -7.48
C LEU A 108 10.62 -1.60 -6.90
N CYS A 109 9.70 -1.99 -7.78
CA CYS A 109 8.44 -2.63 -7.40
C CYS A 109 8.66 -3.95 -6.65
N GLU A 110 9.58 -4.81 -7.10
CA GLU A 110 9.91 -6.06 -6.42
C GLU A 110 10.62 -5.77 -5.08
N GLN A 111 11.55 -4.81 -5.04
CA GLN A 111 12.21 -4.41 -3.80
C GLN A 111 11.22 -3.90 -2.74
N ALA A 112 10.22 -3.12 -3.17
CA ALA A 112 9.14 -2.67 -2.30
C ALA A 112 8.30 -3.86 -1.81
N HIS A 113 7.99 -4.82 -2.69
CA HIS A 113 7.21 -6.00 -2.36
C HIS A 113 7.91 -6.88 -1.31
N ASP A 114 9.21 -7.12 -1.44
CA ASP A 114 10.01 -7.84 -0.45
C ASP A 114 9.92 -7.19 0.93
N LEU A 115 10.00 -5.85 1.00
CA LEU A 115 9.82 -5.11 2.24
C LEU A 115 8.41 -5.33 2.81
N ARG A 116 7.38 -5.26 1.98
CA ARG A 116 5.98 -5.45 2.40
C ARG A 116 5.70 -6.83 2.96
N MET A 117 6.33 -7.87 2.41
CA MET A 117 6.21 -9.25 2.90
C MET A 117 6.84 -9.40 4.28
N LYS A 118 8.00 -8.79 4.51
CA LYS A 118 8.64 -8.77 5.84
C LYS A 118 7.82 -7.97 6.85
N PHE A 119 7.28 -6.82 6.46
CA PHE A 119 6.35 -6.05 7.29
C PHE A 119 5.11 -6.87 7.66
N GLY A 120 4.49 -7.53 6.68
CA GLY A 120 3.33 -8.40 6.92
C GLY A 120 3.64 -9.52 7.91
N MET A 121 4.82 -10.14 7.82
CA MET A 121 5.25 -11.18 8.76
C MET A 121 5.35 -10.67 10.21
N VAL A 122 5.78 -9.42 10.41
CA VAL A 122 5.84 -8.79 11.73
C VAL A 122 4.43 -8.50 12.26
N CYS A 123 3.52 -8.01 11.42
CA CYS A 123 2.20 -7.60 11.88
C CYS A 123 1.23 -8.77 12.10
N VAL A 124 1.27 -9.78 11.22
CA VAL A 124 0.25 -10.84 11.15
C VAL A 124 0.82 -12.25 10.99
N GLY A 125 2.15 -12.41 11.14
CA GLY A 125 2.82 -13.70 11.03
C GLY A 125 2.66 -14.58 12.28
N PRO A 126 3.24 -15.81 12.27
CA PRO A 126 3.09 -16.79 13.34
C PRO A 126 3.75 -16.36 14.66
N ASN A 127 4.77 -15.49 14.59
CA ASN A 127 5.42 -14.91 15.77
C ASN A 127 4.61 -13.75 16.38
N GLY A 128 3.54 -13.32 15.69
CA GLY A 128 2.70 -12.21 16.07
C GLY A 128 3.41 -10.85 16.06
N ASP A 129 2.65 -9.85 16.46
CA ASP A 129 3.09 -8.46 16.59
C ASP A 129 3.63 -8.18 18.01
N SER A 130 4.87 -8.62 18.26
CA SER A 130 5.56 -8.29 19.51
C SER A 130 6.46 -7.06 19.35
N GLU A 131 6.65 -6.31 20.45
CA GLU A 131 7.58 -5.17 20.47
C GLU A 131 8.99 -5.56 20.02
N ASN A 132 9.45 -6.76 20.41
CA ASN A 132 10.76 -7.27 20.02
C ASN A 132 10.87 -7.50 18.50
N GLU A 133 9.85 -8.11 17.87
CA GLU A 133 9.84 -8.33 16.43
C GLU A 133 9.72 -7.01 15.66
N ARG A 134 8.89 -6.07 16.14
CA ARG A 134 8.79 -4.70 15.60
C ARG A 134 10.14 -3.99 15.65
N LYS A 135 10.79 -3.96 16.81
CA LYS A 135 12.10 -3.33 17.00
C LYS A 135 13.17 -3.96 16.13
N LYS A 136 13.23 -5.30 16.09
CA LYS A 136 14.16 -6.04 15.24
C LYS A 136 13.97 -5.71 13.77
N PHE A 137 12.72 -5.64 13.29
CA PHE A 137 12.41 -5.26 11.91
C PHE A 137 12.89 -3.84 11.59
N LEU A 138 12.63 -2.88 12.47
CA LEU A 138 13.08 -1.50 12.30
C LEU A 138 14.61 -1.38 12.24
N ASP A 139 15.30 -1.96 13.24
CA ASP A 139 16.76 -1.84 13.40
C ASP A 139 17.55 -2.57 12.31
N THR A 140 16.95 -3.58 11.67
CA THR A 140 17.60 -4.41 10.66
C THR A 140 17.01 -4.17 9.28
N THR A 141 15.93 -4.89 8.95
CA THR A 141 15.34 -4.97 7.62
C THR A 141 14.96 -3.61 7.07
N PHE A 142 14.18 -2.84 7.84
CA PHE A 142 13.68 -1.56 7.35
C PHE A 142 14.83 -0.55 7.19
N THR A 143 15.69 -0.42 8.20
CA THR A 143 16.86 0.47 8.16
C THR A 143 17.77 0.16 6.98
N GLU A 144 18.06 -1.12 6.71
CA GLU A 144 18.89 -1.52 5.58
C GLU A 144 18.25 -1.14 4.23
N VAL A 145 16.97 -1.49 4.03
CA VAL A 145 16.25 -1.21 2.79
C VAL A 145 16.14 0.30 2.54
N ILE A 146 15.80 1.08 3.57
CA ILE A 146 15.67 2.54 3.43
C ILE A 146 17.02 3.21 3.17
N LYS A 147 18.10 2.74 3.78
CA LYS A 147 19.45 3.21 3.47
C LYS A 147 19.80 2.97 1.99
N GLN A 148 19.51 1.77 1.48
CA GLN A 148 19.75 1.41 0.08
C GLN A 148 18.89 2.26 -0.88
N LEU A 149 17.59 2.41 -0.58
CA LEU A 149 16.68 3.22 -1.38
C LEU A 149 17.09 4.70 -1.37
N ASN A 150 17.46 5.24 -0.22
CA ASN A 150 17.93 6.62 -0.09
C ASN A 150 19.20 6.88 -0.93
N ALA A 151 20.14 5.93 -0.94
CA ALA A 151 21.33 6.00 -1.78
C ALA A 151 20.99 5.90 -3.28
N TYR A 152 20.08 5.00 -3.64
CA TYR A 152 19.59 4.87 -5.02
C TYR A 152 18.97 6.17 -5.53
N LEU A 153 18.05 6.76 -4.76
CA LEU A 153 17.39 8.03 -5.10
C LEU A 153 18.39 9.20 -5.10
N GLY A 154 19.40 9.21 -4.22
CA GLY A 154 20.44 10.24 -4.23
C GLY A 154 21.35 10.16 -5.47
N LYS A 155 21.58 8.95 -5.98
CA LYS A 155 22.30 8.72 -7.24
C LYS A 155 21.44 9.09 -8.45
N ASN A 156 20.15 8.75 -8.41
CA ASN A 156 19.18 9.07 -9.47
C ASN A 156 18.49 10.41 -9.20
N LYS A 157 19.08 11.52 -9.70
CA LYS A 157 18.60 12.89 -9.44
C LYS A 157 17.32 13.28 -10.18
N SER A 158 16.48 12.31 -10.56
CA SER A 158 15.16 12.57 -11.13
C SER A 158 14.21 13.14 -10.06
N LYS A 159 13.21 13.90 -10.50
CA LYS A 159 11.97 14.01 -9.71
C LYS A 159 11.39 12.57 -9.65
N PHE A 160 10.79 11.98 -8.63
CA PHE A 160 10.38 10.55 -8.64
C PHE A 160 11.52 9.51 -8.84
N ALA A 161 11.20 8.23 -8.66
CA ALA A 161 12.18 7.17 -8.47
C ALA A 161 12.98 6.80 -9.74
N VAL A 162 12.35 6.90 -10.93
CA VAL A 162 12.99 6.49 -12.20
C VAL A 162 13.18 7.66 -13.18
N GLY A 163 12.27 8.63 -13.21
CA GLY A 163 12.33 9.77 -14.13
C GLY A 163 11.31 10.84 -13.73
N ASP A 164 11.23 11.94 -14.48
CA ASP A 164 10.54 13.16 -14.01
C ASP A 164 9.00 13.08 -13.87
N LYS A 165 8.40 11.93 -14.18
CA LYS A 165 6.97 11.63 -14.01
C LYS A 165 6.81 10.45 -13.05
N PRO A 166 5.74 10.42 -12.23
CA PRO A 166 5.49 9.30 -11.34
C PRO A 166 5.18 8.04 -12.14
N THR A 167 5.53 6.90 -11.57
CA THR A 167 5.33 5.54 -12.08
C THR A 167 4.67 4.68 -11.03
N VAL A 168 4.26 3.46 -11.39
CA VAL A 168 3.70 2.53 -10.40
C VAL A 168 4.69 2.15 -9.29
N ALA A 169 6.00 2.25 -9.54
CA ALA A 169 7.02 2.04 -8.52
C ALA A 169 6.92 3.11 -7.42
N ASP A 170 6.64 4.36 -7.77
CA ASP A 170 6.52 5.44 -6.81
C ASP A 170 5.31 5.24 -5.88
N PHE A 171 4.18 4.80 -6.42
CA PHE A 171 2.98 4.52 -5.63
C PHE A 171 3.17 3.32 -4.69
N GLN A 172 3.83 2.26 -5.17
CA GLN A 172 4.11 1.09 -4.36
C GLN A 172 5.16 1.37 -3.27
N LEU A 173 6.24 2.08 -3.61
CA LEU A 173 7.22 2.55 -2.63
C LEU A 173 6.58 3.46 -1.60
N PHE A 174 5.70 4.37 -2.04
CA PHE A 174 4.98 5.27 -1.15
C PHE A 174 4.22 4.50 -0.08
N ASP A 175 3.30 3.63 -0.50
CA ASP A 175 2.44 2.91 0.42
C ASP A 175 3.23 1.98 1.36
N TYR A 176 4.18 1.22 0.83
CA TYR A 176 4.86 0.17 1.60
C TYR A 176 5.89 0.73 2.56
N VAL A 177 6.59 1.82 2.20
CA VAL A 177 7.46 2.52 3.16
C VAL A 177 6.61 3.21 4.22
N ASP A 178 5.51 3.85 3.83
CA ASP A 178 4.57 4.51 4.75
C ASP A 178 4.03 3.53 5.80
N CYS A 179 3.66 2.31 5.39
CA CYS A 179 3.26 1.25 6.31
C CYS A 179 4.35 0.88 7.31
N CYS A 180 5.59 0.70 6.87
CA CYS A 180 6.69 0.34 7.76
C CYS A 180 6.98 1.46 8.78
N CYS A 181 6.82 2.72 8.38
CA CYS A 181 7.00 3.86 9.27
C CYS A 181 5.96 3.95 10.40
N SER A 182 4.83 3.25 10.31
CA SER A 182 3.84 3.23 11.39
C SER A 182 4.36 2.51 12.63
N ILE A 183 5.28 1.55 12.47
CA ILE A 183 5.92 0.82 13.56
C ILE A 183 6.76 1.78 14.43
N ASP A 184 7.36 2.80 13.83
CA ASP A 184 8.20 3.80 14.50
C ASP A 184 7.38 4.85 15.29
N GLY A 185 6.04 4.76 15.32
CA GLY A 185 5.18 5.63 16.13
C GLY A 185 5.16 7.13 15.77
N GLY A 186 6.06 7.58 14.87
CA GLY A 186 6.21 9.00 14.53
C GLY A 186 7.02 9.26 13.26
N ARG A 187 7.39 8.23 12.48
CA ARG A 187 8.12 8.32 11.20
C ARG A 187 9.50 8.99 11.32
N THR A 188 10.08 9.05 12.51
CA THR A 188 11.34 9.72 12.83
C THR A 188 12.54 9.09 12.13
N LEU A 189 12.46 7.79 11.80
CA LEU A 189 13.51 7.10 11.05
C LEU A 189 13.78 7.74 9.68
N LEU A 190 12.77 8.35 9.04
CA LEU A 190 12.93 9.00 7.75
C LEU A 190 13.72 10.30 7.79
N ASP A 191 13.90 10.92 8.96
CA ASP A 191 14.61 12.20 9.08
C ASP A 191 16.09 12.08 8.67
N LYS A 192 16.65 10.87 8.75
CA LYS A 192 18.02 10.55 8.30
C LYS A 192 18.11 10.23 6.80
N TYR A 193 16.97 10.04 6.13
CA TYR A 193 16.87 9.54 4.76
C TYR A 193 16.05 10.50 3.89
N THR A 194 16.59 11.69 3.71
CA THR A 194 15.89 12.82 3.08
C THR A 194 15.39 12.52 1.66
N ASN A 195 16.13 11.78 0.83
CA ASN A 195 15.67 11.48 -0.53
C ASN A 195 14.39 10.61 -0.54
N VAL A 196 14.27 9.69 0.43
CA VAL A 196 13.07 8.87 0.61
C VAL A 196 11.94 9.76 1.17
N LYS A 197 12.21 10.54 2.22
CA LYS A 197 11.26 11.48 2.81
C LYS A 197 10.65 12.41 1.74
N ASP A 198 11.50 12.99 0.89
CA ASP A 198 11.11 13.89 -0.19
C ASP A 198 10.33 13.18 -1.30
N LEU A 199 10.64 11.91 -1.60
CA LEU A 199 9.82 11.12 -2.53
C LEU A 199 8.40 10.90 -1.97
N LEU A 200 8.29 10.48 -0.71
CA LEU A 200 6.99 10.23 -0.09
C LEU A 200 6.14 11.51 -0.01
N GLN A 201 6.77 12.62 0.36
CA GLN A 201 6.09 13.91 0.43
C GLN A 201 5.57 14.34 -0.96
N ARG A 202 6.39 14.23 -2.01
CA ARG A 202 5.97 14.56 -3.38
C ARG A 202 4.76 13.74 -3.84
N ILE A 203 4.70 12.45 -3.51
CA ILE A 203 3.56 11.60 -3.87
C ILE A 203 2.30 12.01 -3.10
N ARG A 204 2.44 12.32 -1.80
CA ARG A 204 1.34 12.81 -0.97
C ARG A 204 0.74 14.13 -1.47
N GLU A 205 1.59 14.99 -2.03
CA GLU A 205 1.20 16.31 -2.54
C GLU A 205 0.68 16.29 -3.98
N LEU A 206 0.70 15.14 -4.67
CA LEU A 206 0.14 15.04 -6.01
C LEU A 206 -1.32 15.50 -5.99
N PRO A 207 -1.73 16.48 -6.84
CA PRO A 207 -3.09 17.00 -6.84
C PRO A 207 -4.16 15.93 -7.02
N GLU A 208 -3.85 14.87 -7.76
CA GLU A 208 -4.73 13.73 -8.01
C GLU A 208 -4.90 12.81 -6.80
N LEU A 209 -3.95 12.81 -5.87
CA LEU A 209 -3.92 11.88 -4.73
C LEU A 209 -4.14 12.54 -3.38
N LYS A 210 -3.79 13.81 -3.19
CA LYS A 210 -3.79 14.46 -1.87
C LYS A 210 -5.11 14.30 -1.11
N ASP A 211 -6.23 14.44 -1.82
CA ASP A 211 -7.57 14.35 -1.23
C ASP A 211 -7.90 12.90 -0.86
N TYR A 212 -7.59 11.95 -1.74
CA TYR A 212 -7.76 10.52 -1.48
C TYR A 212 -6.90 10.05 -0.31
N ILE A 213 -5.65 10.52 -0.25
CA ILE A 213 -4.70 10.14 0.78
C ILE A 213 -5.21 10.56 2.16
N VAL A 214 -5.71 11.79 2.28
CA VAL A 214 -6.21 12.34 3.55
C VAL A 214 -7.56 11.73 3.95
N LYS A 215 -8.49 11.59 2.99
CA LYS A 215 -9.88 11.21 3.29
C LYS A 215 -10.13 9.70 3.37
N SER A 216 -9.36 8.90 2.63
CA SER A 216 -9.67 7.46 2.45
C SER A 216 -8.49 6.57 2.80
N HIS A 217 -7.33 6.75 2.14
CA HIS A 217 -6.13 5.95 2.40
C HIS A 217 -5.73 5.93 3.89
N ALA A 218 -5.72 7.09 4.53
CA ALA A 218 -5.38 7.23 5.95
C ALA A 218 -6.40 6.57 6.89
N GLN A 219 -7.61 6.28 6.41
CA GLN A 219 -8.67 5.64 7.23
C GLN A 219 -8.66 4.12 7.10
N LEU A 220 -7.99 3.57 6.08
CA LEU A 220 -7.91 2.12 5.88
C LEU A 220 -6.84 1.50 6.78
N PRO A 221 -7.14 0.38 7.49
CA PRO A 221 -6.12 -0.39 8.21
C PRO A 221 -5.03 -0.88 7.26
N MET A 222 -3.78 -0.98 7.72
CA MET A 222 -2.67 -1.41 6.86
C MET A 222 -2.69 -2.91 6.55
N ASN A 223 -3.18 -3.71 7.48
CA ASN A 223 -3.26 -5.17 7.42
C ASN A 223 -4.65 -5.66 7.87
N GLY A 224 -4.98 -6.92 7.57
CA GLY A 224 -6.19 -7.56 8.09
C GLY A 224 -6.21 -7.63 9.63
N LYS A 225 -7.41 -7.72 10.20
CA LYS A 225 -7.60 -7.87 11.65
C LYS A 225 -6.84 -9.08 12.20
N THR A 226 -6.26 -8.92 13.37
CA THR A 226 -5.65 -9.97 14.20
C THR A 226 -6.04 -9.69 15.65
N ASN A 227 -5.61 -10.53 16.60
CA ASN A 227 -5.91 -10.31 18.02
C ASN A 227 -5.39 -8.94 18.54
N ASN A 228 -4.48 -8.28 17.81
CA ASN A 228 -3.86 -7.00 18.17
C ASN A 228 -4.01 -5.92 17.08
N SER A 229 -5.12 -5.90 16.33
CA SER A 229 -5.26 -5.04 15.12
C SER A 229 -5.23 -3.53 15.35
N ASP A 230 -5.46 -3.06 16.58
CA ASP A 230 -5.61 -1.63 16.90
C ASP A 230 -4.29 -0.85 16.79
N LEU A 231 -3.14 -1.53 16.76
CA LEU A 231 -1.79 -0.96 16.63
C LEU A 231 -1.41 -0.58 15.19
N PHE A 232 -2.16 -1.01 14.17
CA PHE A 232 -1.81 -0.84 12.75
C PHE A 232 -2.80 0.01 11.95
N ILE A 233 -3.62 0.78 12.66
CA ILE A 233 -4.38 1.88 12.08
C ILE A 233 -3.39 3.02 11.80
N SER A 234 -3.57 3.74 10.68
CA SER A 234 -2.70 4.87 10.36
C SER A 234 -2.69 5.86 11.52
N LEU A 235 -1.54 6.05 12.16
CA LEU A 235 -1.35 7.17 13.06
C LEU A 235 -1.49 8.47 12.25
N PRO A 236 -2.17 9.51 12.78
CA PRO A 236 -2.16 10.82 12.16
C PRO A 236 -0.72 11.28 11.99
N ILE A 237 -0.41 11.83 10.82
CA ILE A 237 0.94 12.33 10.52
C ILE A 237 1.19 13.53 11.42
N ARG A 238 2.35 13.55 12.10
CA ARG A 238 2.89 14.74 12.75
C ARG A 238 3.07 15.81 11.67
N THR A 239 2.17 16.78 11.61
CA THR A 239 2.39 18.00 10.83
C THR A 239 3.44 18.83 11.57
N ASP A 240 4.34 19.51 10.86
CA ASP A 240 5.36 20.40 11.45
C ASP A 240 4.78 21.49 12.38
N GLN A 241 3.45 21.62 12.46
CA GLN A 241 2.72 22.53 13.36
C GLN A 241 2.31 21.93 14.72
N GLN A 242 2.61 20.66 15.01
CA GLN A 242 2.19 19.97 16.25
C GLN A 242 3.30 19.83 17.30
N ASP A 243 4.34 20.66 17.24
CA ASP A 243 5.54 20.53 18.08
C ASP A 243 5.42 21.16 19.49
N SER A 244 4.21 21.38 20.00
CA SER A 244 4.03 22.05 21.29
C SER A 244 2.97 21.48 22.23
N SER A 245 2.45 20.26 22.05
CA SER A 245 1.44 19.74 23.00
C SER A 245 1.34 18.23 23.20
N ILE A 246 2.35 17.42 22.85
CA ILE A 246 2.30 15.97 23.11
C ILE A 246 3.18 15.60 24.30
N ASP A 247 2.93 16.25 25.44
CA ASP A 247 3.45 15.80 26.75
C ASP A 247 2.35 15.29 27.70
N ASP A 248 1.06 15.34 27.33
CA ASP A 248 -0.05 15.13 28.28
C ASP A 248 -0.99 13.92 27.99
N LEU A 249 -0.57 12.88 27.27
CA LEU A 249 -1.43 11.69 27.05
C LEU A 249 -0.82 10.35 27.44
N VAL A 250 0.08 10.36 28.43
CA VAL A 250 0.34 9.17 29.25
C VAL A 250 -0.26 9.44 30.62
N ILE A 251 -1.37 8.77 30.97
CA ILE A 251 -1.74 8.32 32.33
C ILE A 251 -3.07 7.52 32.26
N ASP A 252 -3.02 6.32 32.87
CA ASP A 252 -4.06 5.46 33.46
C ASP A 252 -5.26 5.00 32.60
N HIS A 253 -5.62 3.71 32.47
CA HIS A 253 -5.41 2.50 33.29
C HIS A 253 -5.25 1.25 32.42
#